data_AF-A0A0C3N9Y0-F1
#
_entry.id   AF-A0A0C3N9Y0-F1
#
_cell.length_a   1.000
_cell.length_b   1.000
_cell.length_c   1.000
_cell.angle_alpha   90.00
_cell.angle_beta   90.00
_cell.angle_gamma   90.00
#
_symmetry.space_group_name_H-M   'P 1'
#
loop_
_entity.id
_entity.type
_entity.pdbx_description
1 polymer ?
#
loop_
_entity_poly.entity_id
_entity_poly.type
_entity_poly.pdbx_seq_one_letter_code
_entity_poly.pdbx_strand_id
1 'polypeptide(L)'
;VPMHKIPNLALGKVANRSIIRVFFPRMYRMFDSPKISSADLELIYNQCLLPTIRQFMPNQATHWPPSYNAALHTSRDQRGRFHLGSLDLPAHLLDLFANSYLNTLKDLRPYFNDAYFGHELRGWKAATVHNLDVAADDTDGANAAYERVNALDDLTHVLHMPSINPRQWLIDVGLEFGNPEKVVTWRHNGHVDIIEHLIPDLENAADVLERSSRYYEDHHMHLKDIAGFRWTPGRHSHIIKYIQAYTTEKAVSYQLHDGIFRPRKPSELISVSRLDRLLEDLDRQAKILFTCTGDGTTGDPTPQCGCARLEVRVPLNNAQIILANFPRWLINETMVQLPARLWW
;
A
#
# COMPACT_ATOMS: atom_id res chain seq x y z
N VAL A 1 1.96 13.36 15.60
CA VAL A 1 0.55 13.01 15.24
C VAL A 1 0.58 12.19 13.96
N PRO A 2 -0.12 11.05 13.86
CA PRO A 2 -0.20 10.31 12.59
C PRO A 2 -0.73 11.21 11.47
N MET A 3 -0.09 11.21 10.28
CA MET A 3 -0.42 12.15 9.19
C MET A 3 -1.90 12.12 8.80
N HIS A 4 -2.54 10.95 8.79
CA HIS A 4 -3.96 10.80 8.44
C HIS A 4 -4.92 11.50 9.42
N LYS A 5 -4.45 11.89 10.61
CA LYS A 5 -5.24 12.66 11.60
C LYS A 5 -5.03 14.16 11.48
N ILE A 6 -4.04 14.61 10.71
CA ILE A 6 -3.79 16.04 10.50
C ILE A 6 -4.75 16.52 9.40
N PRO A 7 -5.50 17.61 9.62
CA PRO A 7 -6.36 18.17 8.59
C PRO A 7 -5.59 18.47 7.31
N ASN A 8 -6.14 18.05 6.18
CA ASN A 8 -5.49 18.19 4.88
C ASN A 8 -6.49 18.28 3.73
N LEU A 9 -6.04 18.82 2.61
CA LEU A 9 -6.73 18.78 1.32
C LEU A 9 -5.84 18.16 0.25
N ALA A 10 -6.45 17.52 -0.74
CA ALA A 10 -5.74 17.11 -1.94
C ALA A 10 -5.64 18.31 -2.88
N LEU A 11 -4.41 18.73 -3.19
CA LEU A 11 -4.14 19.86 -4.08
C LEU A 11 -4.08 19.40 -5.54
N GLY A 12 -3.49 18.23 -5.79
CA GLY A 12 -3.29 17.73 -7.14
C GLY A 12 -2.86 16.28 -7.15
N LYS A 13 -2.67 15.75 -8.36
CA LYS A 13 -2.16 14.40 -8.60
C LYS A 13 -0.91 14.49 -9.46
N VAL A 14 0.02 13.56 -9.26
CA VAL A 14 1.17 13.35 -10.13
C VAL A 14 1.04 11.94 -10.69
N ALA A 15 1.00 11.82 -12.02
CA ALA A 15 0.70 10.56 -12.69
C ALA A 15 -0.57 9.87 -12.13
N ASN A 16 -0.65 8.54 -12.21
CA ASN A 16 -1.86 7.77 -11.86
C ASN A 16 -1.98 7.44 -10.36
N ARG A 17 -0.89 7.51 -9.59
CA ARG A 17 -0.78 6.87 -8.26
C ARG A 17 -0.21 7.77 -7.16
N SER A 18 -0.05 9.06 -7.43
CA SER A 18 0.43 10.04 -6.46
C SER A 18 -0.57 11.17 -6.27
N ILE A 19 -0.85 11.52 -5.01
CA ILE A 19 -1.67 12.66 -4.62
C ILE A 19 -0.80 13.60 -3.80
N ILE A 20 -0.75 14.87 -4.19
CA ILE A 20 -0.13 15.92 -3.40
C ILE A 20 -1.19 16.48 -2.45
N ARG A 21 -0.90 16.41 -1.15
CA ARG A 21 -1.75 16.95 -0.09
C ARG A 21 -1.10 18.16 0.54
N VAL A 22 -1.92 19.10 0.99
CA VAL A 22 -1.49 20.21 1.86
C VAL A 22 -2.03 19.91 3.25
N PHE A 23 -1.12 19.78 4.21
CA PHE A 23 -1.42 19.49 5.61
C PHE A 23 -1.41 20.77 6.45
N PHE A 24 -2.33 20.88 7.39
CA PHE A 24 -2.51 22.02 8.29
C PHE A 24 -2.33 21.59 9.75
N PRO A 25 -1.09 21.48 10.25
CA PRO A 25 -0.80 20.90 11.55
C PRO A 25 -1.43 21.68 12.71
N ARG A 26 -1.55 23.01 12.62
CA ARG A 26 -2.17 23.85 13.66
C ARG A 26 -3.69 23.73 13.76
N MET A 27 -4.34 23.11 12.77
CA MET A 27 -5.76 22.77 12.84
C MET A 27 -6.01 21.46 13.61
N TYR A 28 -4.97 20.68 13.90
CA TYR A 28 -5.13 19.41 14.60
C TYR A 28 -5.62 19.63 16.04
N ARG A 29 -6.69 18.94 16.39
CA ARG A 29 -7.21 18.83 17.75
C ARG A 29 -7.46 17.36 18.06
N MET A 30 -7.10 16.96 19.28
CA MET A 30 -7.33 15.59 19.73
C MET A 30 -8.83 15.31 19.72
N PHE A 31 -9.24 14.18 19.12
CA PHE A 31 -10.63 13.73 18.97
C PHE A 31 -11.51 14.46 17.94
N ASP A 32 -10.99 15.52 17.29
CA ASP A 32 -11.74 16.20 16.23
C ASP A 32 -11.57 15.53 14.86
N SER A 33 -12.56 15.78 14.00
CA SER A 33 -12.53 15.37 12.60
C SER A 33 -11.40 16.10 11.84
N PRO A 34 -10.58 15.41 11.03
CA PRO A 34 -9.51 16.03 10.24
C PRO A 34 -10.06 16.78 9.00
N LYS A 35 -11.35 17.10 8.95
CA LYS A 35 -11.98 17.75 7.81
C LYS A 35 -11.77 19.26 7.89
N ILE A 36 -11.35 19.85 6.77
CA ILE A 36 -11.31 21.29 6.60
C ILE A 36 -12.73 21.79 6.31
N SER A 37 -13.13 22.90 6.92
CA SER A 37 -14.46 23.47 6.73
C SER A 37 -14.64 23.95 5.28
N SER A 38 -15.89 23.96 4.77
CA SER A 38 -16.15 24.49 3.43
C SER A 38 -15.80 25.98 3.30
N ALA A 39 -15.95 26.75 4.37
CA ALA A 39 -15.56 28.16 4.41
C ALA A 39 -14.04 28.35 4.29
N ASP A 40 -13.25 27.49 4.94
CA ASP A 40 -11.80 27.50 4.83
C ASP A 40 -11.35 27.05 3.42
N LEU A 41 -11.98 26.03 2.83
CA LEU A 41 -11.68 25.60 1.45
C LEU A 41 -11.98 26.72 0.44
N GLU A 42 -13.10 27.41 0.61
CA GLU A 42 -13.45 28.58 -0.20
C GLU A 42 -12.41 29.70 -0.08
N LEU A 43 -12.00 30.01 1.15
CA LEU A 43 -10.97 31.00 1.43
C LEU A 43 -9.63 30.63 0.77
N ILE A 44 -9.19 29.38 0.95
CA ILE A 44 -7.94 28.86 0.36
C ILE A 44 -7.99 28.95 -1.16
N TYR A 45 -9.09 28.56 -1.81
CA TYR A 45 -9.20 28.62 -3.26
C TYR A 45 -9.18 30.07 -3.76
N ASN A 46 -10.05 30.91 -3.22
CA ASN A 46 -10.29 32.26 -3.73
C ASN A 46 -9.14 33.22 -3.43
N GLN A 47 -8.50 33.10 -2.26
CA GLN A 47 -7.49 34.06 -1.78
C GLN A 47 -6.06 33.54 -1.81
N CYS A 48 -5.84 32.23 -2.01
CA CYS A 48 -4.50 31.67 -2.12
C CYS A 48 -4.27 30.98 -3.47
N LEU A 49 -5.01 29.90 -3.76
CA LEU A 49 -4.75 29.06 -4.94
C LEU A 49 -4.90 29.86 -6.23
N LEU A 50 -6.09 30.41 -6.50
CA LEU A 50 -6.38 31.10 -7.76
C LEU A 50 -5.49 32.35 -7.97
N PRO A 51 -5.24 33.21 -6.96
CA PRO A 51 -4.27 34.31 -7.10
C PRO A 51 -2.85 33.83 -7.41
N THR A 52 -2.39 32.75 -6.75
CA THR A 52 -1.07 32.16 -7.03
C THR A 52 -1.00 31.65 -8.47
N ILE A 53 -2.04 30.97 -8.95
CA ILE A 53 -2.13 30.53 -10.36
C ILE A 53 -2.08 31.73 -11.32
N ARG A 54 -2.82 32.80 -11.05
CA ARG A 54 -2.82 34.02 -11.89
C ARG A 54 -1.46 34.70 -11.95
N GLN A 55 -0.72 34.68 -10.84
CA GLN A 55 0.61 35.28 -10.75
C GLN A 55 1.63 34.55 -11.62
N PHE A 56 1.68 33.21 -11.56
CA PHE A 56 2.72 32.43 -12.24
C PHE A 56 2.29 31.89 -13.60
N MET A 57 0.99 31.77 -13.85
CA MET A 57 0.43 31.11 -15.04
C MET A 57 -0.79 31.90 -15.59
N PRO A 58 -0.64 33.19 -15.94
CA PRO A 58 -1.76 34.06 -16.28
C PRO A 58 -2.61 33.54 -17.45
N ASN A 59 -1.98 32.93 -18.46
CA ASN A 59 -2.70 32.35 -19.59
C ASN A 59 -3.52 31.11 -19.18
N GLN A 60 -2.92 30.18 -18.42
CA GLN A 60 -3.62 28.97 -17.96
C GLN A 60 -4.70 29.30 -16.93
N ALA A 61 -4.51 30.36 -16.13
CA ALA A 61 -5.49 30.84 -15.16
C ALA A 61 -6.87 31.17 -15.77
N THR A 62 -6.93 31.43 -17.08
CA THR A 62 -8.20 31.64 -17.81
C THR A 62 -9.09 30.41 -17.86
N HIS A 63 -8.53 29.21 -17.71
CA HIS A 63 -9.25 27.94 -17.66
C HIS A 63 -9.73 27.58 -16.25
N TRP A 64 -9.26 28.30 -15.23
CA TRP A 64 -9.62 28.03 -13.84
C TRP A 64 -10.97 28.67 -13.50
N PRO A 65 -11.86 27.98 -12.74
CA PRO A 65 -13.10 28.58 -12.27
C PRO A 65 -12.83 29.88 -11.50
N PRO A 66 -13.65 30.93 -11.68
CA PRO A 66 -13.39 32.25 -11.10
C PRO A 66 -13.56 32.28 -9.57
N SER A 67 -14.19 31.27 -8.98
CA SER A 67 -14.37 31.12 -7.53
C SER A 67 -14.54 29.65 -7.14
N TYR A 68 -14.40 29.36 -5.84
CA TYR A 68 -14.64 28.03 -5.28
C TYR A 68 -16.07 27.53 -5.54
N ASN A 69 -17.07 28.41 -5.38
CA ASN A 69 -18.46 28.07 -5.66
C ASN A 69 -18.67 27.74 -7.14
N ALA A 70 -18.06 28.51 -8.06
CA ALA A 70 -18.09 28.17 -9.48
C ALA A 70 -17.45 26.80 -9.76
N ALA A 71 -16.30 26.51 -9.13
CA ALA A 71 -15.64 25.21 -9.24
C ALA A 71 -16.54 24.06 -8.73
N LEU A 72 -17.20 24.23 -7.59
CA LEU A 72 -18.13 23.23 -7.06
C LEU A 72 -19.33 23.00 -7.98
N HIS A 73 -19.87 24.05 -8.58
CA HIS A 73 -21.00 23.95 -9.50
C HIS A 73 -20.61 23.22 -10.80
N THR A 74 -19.46 23.54 -11.40
CA THR A 74 -18.99 22.85 -12.61
C THR A 74 -18.61 21.40 -12.34
N SER A 75 -18.23 21.08 -11.09
CA SER A 75 -17.85 19.73 -10.67
C SER A 75 -19.05 18.82 -10.37
N ARG A 76 -20.30 19.27 -10.43
CA ARG A 76 -21.48 18.46 -10.07
C ARG A 76 -22.37 18.17 -11.27
N ASP A 77 -22.80 16.91 -11.41
CA ASP A 77 -23.85 16.57 -12.37
C ASP A 77 -25.26 16.90 -11.85
N GLN A 78 -26.26 16.68 -12.71
CA GLN A 78 -27.68 16.89 -12.39
C GLN A 78 -28.18 16.06 -11.20
N ARG A 79 -27.47 14.98 -10.84
CA ARG A 79 -27.78 14.11 -9.70
C ARG A 79 -26.94 14.45 -8.46
N GLY A 80 -26.16 15.54 -8.51
CA GLY A 80 -25.29 16.00 -7.44
C GLY A 80 -24.01 15.17 -7.26
N ARG A 81 -23.68 14.26 -8.20
CA ARG A 81 -22.43 13.50 -8.15
C ARG A 81 -21.27 14.37 -8.62
N PHE A 82 -20.12 14.19 -7.97
CA PHE A 82 -18.92 14.94 -8.31
C PHE A 82 -18.17 14.32 -9.50
N HIS A 83 -17.86 15.16 -10.48
CA HIS A 83 -16.96 14.90 -11.61
C HIS A 83 -15.84 15.92 -11.54
N LEU A 84 -14.70 15.54 -10.96
CA LEU A 84 -13.58 16.45 -10.72
C LEU A 84 -12.65 16.46 -11.94
N GLY A 85 -12.58 17.60 -12.64
CA GLY A 85 -11.57 17.85 -13.66
C GLY A 85 -10.20 18.14 -13.05
N SER A 86 -9.16 18.09 -13.88
CA SER A 86 -7.79 18.47 -13.51
C SER A 86 -7.26 19.54 -14.46
N LEU A 87 -6.43 20.43 -13.91
CA LEU A 87 -5.68 21.45 -14.66
C LEU A 87 -4.21 21.27 -14.30
N ASP A 88 -3.35 21.32 -15.32
CA ASP A 88 -1.93 21.03 -15.14
C ASP A 88 -1.17 22.22 -14.54
N LEU A 89 -0.25 21.92 -13.62
CA LEU A 89 0.79 22.86 -13.17
C LEU A 89 2.12 22.47 -13.83
N PRO A 90 2.76 23.36 -14.60
CA PRO A 90 4.05 23.07 -15.23
C PRO A 90 5.15 22.81 -14.20
N ALA A 91 5.93 21.74 -14.42
CA ALA A 91 6.97 21.29 -13.49
C ALA A 91 7.98 22.39 -13.12
N HIS A 92 8.40 23.19 -14.10
CA HIS A 92 9.38 24.27 -13.91
C HIS A 92 8.88 25.44 -13.04
N LEU A 93 7.58 25.51 -12.73
CA LEU A 93 6.99 26.54 -11.86
C LEU A 93 6.69 26.02 -10.45
N LEU A 94 6.87 24.72 -10.19
CA LEU A 94 6.44 24.11 -8.93
C LEU A 94 7.10 24.74 -7.70
N ASP A 95 8.39 25.05 -7.75
CA ASP A 95 9.10 25.66 -6.61
C ASP A 95 8.58 27.07 -6.31
N LEU A 96 8.37 27.88 -7.34
CA LEU A 96 7.84 29.25 -7.19
C LEU A 96 6.39 29.21 -6.68
N PHE A 97 5.58 28.34 -7.27
CA PHE A 97 4.21 28.10 -6.85
C PHE A 97 4.13 27.64 -5.39
N ALA A 98 4.91 26.62 -5.02
CA ALA A 98 4.91 26.02 -3.69
C ALA A 98 5.26 27.05 -2.61
N ASN A 99 6.33 27.82 -2.83
CA ASN A 99 6.76 28.86 -1.91
C ASN A 99 5.71 29.97 -1.78
N SER A 100 5.17 30.46 -2.89
CA SER A 100 4.13 31.51 -2.86
C SER A 100 2.83 31.02 -2.21
N TYR A 101 2.44 29.78 -2.48
CA TYR A 101 1.23 29.16 -1.95
C TYR A 101 1.32 29.02 -0.43
N LEU A 102 2.38 28.43 0.11
CA LEU A 102 2.57 28.30 1.56
C LEU A 102 2.73 29.67 2.25
N ASN A 103 3.41 30.62 1.59
CA ASN A 103 3.54 31.99 2.10
C ASN A 103 2.22 32.76 2.10
N THR A 104 1.31 32.52 1.16
CA THR A 104 0.00 33.17 1.18
C THR A 104 -0.89 32.52 2.24
N LEU A 105 -0.85 31.18 2.36
CA LEU A 105 -1.65 30.45 3.34
C LEU A 105 -1.44 30.91 4.78
N LYS A 106 -0.18 31.10 5.20
CA LYS A 106 0.16 31.53 6.57
C LYS A 106 -0.50 32.85 6.99
N ASP A 107 -0.79 33.73 6.03
CA ASP A 107 -1.34 35.07 6.28
C ASP A 107 -2.87 35.10 6.24
N LEU A 108 -3.53 34.06 5.70
CA LEU A 108 -5.00 34.00 5.62
C LEU A 108 -5.66 33.72 6.97
N ARG A 109 -5.11 32.78 7.75
CA ARG A 109 -5.61 32.40 9.08
C ARG A 109 -4.47 31.96 10.00
N PRO A 110 -4.51 32.26 11.32
CA PRO A 110 -3.46 31.85 12.26
C PRO A 110 -3.21 30.34 12.30
N TYR A 111 -4.26 29.53 12.07
CA TYR A 111 -4.18 28.06 12.08
C TYR A 111 -3.77 27.45 10.73
N PHE A 112 -3.55 28.25 9.69
CA PHE A 112 -2.91 27.77 8.45
C PHE A 112 -1.39 27.88 8.49
N ASN A 113 -0.83 28.53 9.51
CA ASN A 113 0.61 28.60 9.68
C ASN A 113 1.21 27.19 9.87
N ASP A 114 2.47 27.03 9.44
CA ASP A 114 3.20 25.77 9.35
C ASP A 114 2.55 24.73 8.41
N ALA A 115 1.71 25.16 7.46
CA ALA A 115 1.23 24.27 6.41
C ALA A 115 2.39 23.70 5.58
N TYR A 116 2.26 22.45 5.14
CA TYR A 116 3.30 21.77 4.36
C TYR A 116 2.70 20.81 3.33
N PHE A 117 3.48 20.51 2.29
CA PHE A 117 3.11 19.51 1.28
C PHE A 117 3.46 18.10 1.74
N GLY A 118 2.59 17.14 1.43
CA GLY A 118 2.89 15.72 1.60
C GLY A 118 2.51 14.92 0.36
N HIS A 119 3.34 13.94 0.03
CA HIS A 119 3.13 13.03 -1.09
C HIS A 119 2.43 11.77 -0.57
N GLU A 120 1.25 11.50 -1.08
CA GLU A 120 0.51 10.26 -0.82
C GLU A 120 0.58 9.36 -2.05
N LEU A 121 1.36 8.29 -1.94
CA LEU A 121 1.48 7.25 -2.96
C LEU A 121 0.53 6.09 -2.63
N ARG A 122 -0.43 5.78 -3.51
CA ARG A 122 -1.39 4.67 -3.32
C ARG A 122 -1.44 3.76 -4.53
N GLY A 123 -1.71 2.48 -4.30
CA GLY A 123 -1.85 1.49 -5.37
C GLY A 123 -0.52 1.03 -5.98
N TRP A 124 0.60 1.19 -5.25
CA TRP A 124 1.94 0.77 -5.70
C TRP A 124 2.28 -0.69 -5.39
N LYS A 125 1.36 -1.45 -4.78
CA LYS A 125 1.58 -2.87 -4.52
C LYS A 125 1.79 -3.62 -5.83
N ALA A 126 2.90 -4.37 -5.93
CA ALA A 126 3.31 -5.09 -7.13
C ALA A 126 3.44 -4.21 -8.40
N ALA A 127 3.64 -2.89 -8.23
CA ALA A 127 3.81 -1.97 -9.36
C ALA A 127 5.13 -2.18 -10.10
N THR A 128 6.14 -2.67 -9.38
CA THR A 128 7.52 -2.85 -9.84
C THR A 128 7.94 -4.27 -9.47
N VAL A 129 8.45 -5.02 -10.45
CA VAL A 129 8.85 -6.43 -10.31
C VAL A 129 10.20 -6.60 -11.03
N HIS A 130 11.06 -7.47 -10.51
CA HIS A 130 12.34 -7.84 -11.12
C HIS A 130 12.58 -9.32 -10.86
N ASN A 131 13.36 -9.98 -11.70
CA ASN A 131 13.70 -11.39 -11.50
C ASN A 131 14.95 -11.53 -10.62
N LEU A 132 14.90 -12.44 -9.64
CA LEU A 132 16.10 -12.84 -8.90
C LEU A 132 16.95 -13.85 -9.69
N ASP A 133 16.30 -14.75 -10.43
CA ASP A 133 16.89 -15.91 -11.09
C ASP A 133 17.37 -15.62 -12.52
N VAL A 134 17.96 -14.45 -12.78
CA VAL A 134 18.79 -14.28 -13.99
C VAL A 134 20.09 -15.06 -13.77
N ALA A 135 19.97 -16.39 -13.80
CA ALA A 135 21.04 -17.36 -13.86
C ALA A 135 21.88 -17.02 -15.10
N ALA A 136 23.15 -16.66 -14.92
CA ALA A 136 24.25 -17.61 -14.90
C ALA A 136 24.56 -18.30 -16.25
N ASP A 137 23.74 -18.12 -17.30
CA ASP A 137 24.05 -18.52 -18.69
C ASP A 137 24.46 -17.35 -19.59
N ASP A 138 24.26 -16.11 -19.14
CA ASP A 138 24.98 -14.94 -19.66
C ASP A 138 25.97 -14.49 -18.59
N THR A 139 27.18 -14.16 -19.00
CA THR A 139 28.34 -13.75 -18.19
C THR A 139 28.14 -12.49 -17.34
N ASP A 140 26.92 -11.96 -17.21
CA ASP A 140 26.63 -10.67 -16.58
C ASP A 140 25.59 -10.78 -15.45
N GLY A 141 26.06 -11.13 -14.24
CA GLY A 141 25.34 -10.84 -12.99
C GLY A 141 25.00 -9.35 -12.79
N ALA A 142 25.48 -8.48 -13.68
CA ALA A 142 25.08 -7.09 -13.81
C ALA A 142 23.59 -6.92 -14.17
N ASN A 143 22.97 -7.85 -14.90
CA ASN A 143 21.58 -7.71 -15.37
C ASN A 143 20.55 -7.78 -14.23
N ALA A 144 20.69 -8.71 -13.28
CA ALA A 144 19.79 -8.78 -12.12
C ALA A 144 19.92 -7.56 -11.19
N ALA A 145 21.14 -7.05 -11.01
CA ALA A 145 21.36 -5.81 -10.27
C ALA A 145 20.75 -4.61 -10.99
N TYR A 146 20.84 -4.57 -12.32
CA TYR A 146 20.25 -3.55 -13.18
C TYR A 146 18.72 -3.54 -13.12
N GLU A 147 18.06 -4.70 -13.21
CA GLU A 147 16.60 -4.78 -13.06
C GLU A 147 16.11 -4.30 -11.69
N ARG A 148 16.84 -4.63 -10.61
CA ARG A 148 16.53 -4.14 -9.26
C ARG A 148 16.64 -2.62 -9.15
N VAL A 149 17.66 -2.04 -9.76
CA VAL A 149 17.86 -0.59 -9.79
C VAL A 149 16.70 0.07 -10.54
N ASN A 150 16.37 -0.42 -11.73
CA ASN A 150 15.26 0.12 -12.52
C ASN A 150 13.91 0.00 -11.79
N ALA A 151 13.64 -1.14 -11.14
CA ALA A 151 12.42 -1.32 -10.36
C ALA A 151 12.33 -0.32 -9.20
N LEU A 152 13.45 0.01 -8.55
CA LEU A 152 13.47 1.02 -7.50
C LEU A 152 13.32 2.44 -8.07
N ASP A 153 13.96 2.72 -9.20
CA ASP A 153 13.84 4.00 -9.89
C ASP A 153 12.41 4.23 -10.38
N ASP A 154 11.75 3.21 -10.93
CA ASP A 154 10.33 3.26 -11.32
C ASP A 154 9.41 3.53 -10.13
N LEU A 155 9.73 3.02 -8.94
CA LEU A 155 8.97 3.33 -7.73
C LEU A 155 9.21 4.77 -7.25
N THR A 156 10.43 5.28 -7.42
CA THR A 156 10.89 6.53 -6.80
C THR A 156 10.94 7.72 -7.77
N HIS A 157 10.70 7.55 -9.07
CA HIS A 157 10.81 8.61 -10.08
C HIS A 157 9.88 9.81 -9.83
N VAL A 158 8.77 9.59 -9.11
CA VAL A 158 7.82 10.65 -8.72
C VAL A 158 8.25 11.43 -7.48
N LEU A 159 9.37 11.06 -6.86
CA LEU A 159 9.91 11.65 -5.65
C LEU A 159 11.10 12.56 -5.97
N HIS A 160 11.19 13.68 -5.25
CA HIS A 160 12.39 14.51 -5.28
C HIS A 160 13.47 13.91 -4.37
N MET A 161 14.20 12.92 -4.89
CA MET A 161 15.19 12.14 -4.15
C MET A 161 16.24 12.97 -3.38
N PRO A 162 16.76 14.10 -3.89
CA PRO A 162 17.69 14.96 -3.14
C PRO A 162 17.12 15.53 -1.83
N SER A 163 15.79 15.67 -1.71
CA SER A 163 15.13 16.14 -0.48
C SER A 163 14.79 15.02 0.50
N ILE A 164 15.06 13.76 0.14
CA ILE A 164 14.74 12.59 0.95
C ILE A 164 15.99 12.14 1.68
N ASN A 165 15.85 11.84 2.98
CA ASN A 165 16.85 11.08 3.72
C ASN A 165 16.53 9.58 3.61
N PRO A 166 17.31 8.79 2.84
CA PRO A 166 17.00 7.38 2.59
C PRO A 166 17.01 6.51 3.86
N ARG A 167 17.68 6.96 4.93
CA ARG A 167 17.72 6.24 6.21
C ARG A 167 16.43 6.39 7.03
N GLN A 168 15.62 7.41 6.74
CA GLN A 168 14.39 7.71 7.46
C GLN A 168 13.14 7.21 6.73
N TRP A 169 13.26 6.95 5.43
CA TRP A 169 12.18 6.39 4.61
C TRP A 169 12.22 4.88 4.69
N LEU A 170 11.07 4.27 4.90
CA LEU A 170 10.93 2.82 4.95
C LEU A 170 10.28 2.33 3.65
N ILE A 171 10.77 1.20 3.15
CA ILE A 171 10.25 0.50 1.98
C ILE A 171 10.04 -0.97 2.34
N ASP A 172 8.99 -1.56 1.77
CA ASP A 172 8.73 -2.99 1.85
C ASP A 172 9.35 -3.65 0.60
N VAL A 173 10.32 -4.55 0.81
CA VAL A 173 10.93 -5.36 -0.24
C VAL A 173 10.41 -6.77 -0.09
N GLY A 174 9.97 -7.38 -1.19
CA GLY A 174 9.29 -8.67 -1.16
C GLY A 174 9.87 -9.68 -2.14
N LEU A 175 9.94 -10.95 -1.71
CA LEU A 175 10.10 -12.11 -2.58
C LEU A 175 8.76 -12.81 -2.75
N GLU A 176 8.47 -13.23 -3.97
CA GLU A 176 7.26 -13.98 -4.30
C GLU A 176 7.65 -15.31 -4.95
N PHE A 177 7.11 -16.39 -4.41
CA PHE A 177 7.44 -17.76 -4.80
C PHE A 177 6.16 -18.42 -5.31
N GLY A 178 6.16 -18.81 -6.58
CA GLY A 178 5.05 -19.47 -7.24
C GLY A 178 5.48 -20.75 -7.94
N ASN A 179 4.54 -21.67 -8.09
CA ASN A 179 4.69 -22.85 -8.95
C ASN A 179 3.35 -23.08 -9.68
N PRO A 180 3.33 -23.18 -11.01
CA PRO A 180 2.11 -23.48 -11.76
C PRO A 180 1.33 -24.67 -11.19
N GLU A 181 0.00 -24.58 -11.23
CA GLU A 181 -0.95 -25.57 -10.71
C GLU A 181 -0.88 -25.83 -9.20
N LYS A 182 -0.08 -25.06 -8.45
CA LYS A 182 0.07 -25.19 -7.00
C LYS A 182 -0.37 -23.93 -6.27
N VAL A 183 -0.70 -24.11 -5.00
CA VAL A 183 -0.66 -23.07 -3.98
C VAL A 183 0.61 -23.30 -3.17
N VAL A 184 1.53 -22.34 -3.25
CA VAL A 184 2.76 -22.31 -2.45
C VAL A 184 2.46 -21.53 -1.18
N THR A 185 2.82 -22.09 -0.03
CA THR A 185 2.59 -21.49 1.29
C THR A 185 3.73 -21.86 2.25
N TRP A 186 3.71 -21.29 3.44
CA TRP A 186 4.76 -21.39 4.45
C TRP A 186 4.47 -22.51 5.46
N ARG A 187 5.52 -23.21 5.88
CA ARG A 187 5.46 -24.15 7.00
C ARG A 187 5.69 -23.41 8.30
N HIS A 188 4.84 -23.69 9.29
CA HIS A 188 4.94 -23.09 10.62
C HIS A 188 6.33 -23.31 11.26
N ASN A 189 6.88 -24.52 11.15
CA ASN A 189 8.18 -24.85 11.72
C ASN A 189 9.37 -24.16 11.04
N GLY A 190 9.19 -23.62 9.83
CA GLY A 190 10.24 -22.92 9.08
C GLY A 190 10.41 -21.45 9.43
N HIS A 191 9.56 -20.89 10.30
CA HIS A 191 9.61 -19.46 10.63
C HIS A 191 10.93 -19.05 11.30
N VAL A 192 11.46 -19.92 12.17
CA VAL A 192 12.73 -19.70 12.88
C VAL A 192 13.87 -19.59 11.87
N ASP A 193 13.99 -20.54 10.94
CA ASP A 193 15.06 -20.56 9.93
C ASP A 193 15.03 -19.32 9.03
N ILE A 194 13.82 -18.85 8.66
CA ILE A 194 13.66 -17.61 7.88
C ILE A 194 14.19 -16.42 8.68
N ILE A 195 13.87 -16.36 9.97
CA ILE A 195 14.23 -15.24 10.83
C ILE A 195 15.73 -15.22 11.12
N GLU A 196 16.34 -16.37 11.37
CA GLU A 196 17.80 -16.51 11.53
C GLU A 196 18.54 -16.11 10.25
N HIS A 197 18.02 -16.47 9.07
CA HIS A 197 18.58 -16.00 7.80
C HIS A 197 18.48 -14.48 7.64
N LEU A 198 17.35 -13.88 8.02
CA LEU A 198 17.13 -12.43 7.88
C LEU A 198 17.88 -11.60 8.93
N ILE A 199 18.13 -12.15 10.12
CA ILE A 199 18.84 -11.51 11.22
C ILE A 199 19.87 -12.50 11.78
N PRO A 200 21.03 -12.66 11.11
CA PRO A 200 22.03 -13.67 11.50
C PRO A 200 22.60 -13.49 12.91
N ASP A 201 22.59 -12.26 13.42
CA ASP A 201 23.08 -11.94 14.77
C ASP A 201 22.04 -12.24 15.88
N LEU A 202 20.87 -12.78 15.52
CA LEU A 202 19.83 -13.12 16.48
C LEU A 202 20.13 -14.45 17.17
N GLU A 203 20.64 -14.39 18.38
CA GLU A 203 20.81 -15.58 19.22
C GLU A 203 19.45 -16.13 19.67
N ASN A 204 19.28 -17.46 19.60
CA ASN A 204 18.11 -18.21 20.07
C ASN A 204 16.78 -17.65 19.50
N ALA A 205 16.67 -17.58 18.17
CA ALA A 205 15.50 -16.99 17.50
C ALA A 205 14.17 -17.61 17.96
N ALA A 206 14.11 -18.94 18.17
CA ALA A 206 12.93 -19.63 18.68
C ALA A 206 12.43 -19.04 20.02
N ASP A 207 13.31 -18.92 21.02
CA ASP A 207 12.99 -18.36 22.34
C ASP A 207 12.56 -16.89 22.24
N VAL A 208 13.19 -16.13 21.34
CA VAL A 208 12.86 -14.71 21.12
C VAL A 208 11.44 -14.57 20.56
N LEU A 209 11.06 -15.43 19.61
CA LEU A 209 9.74 -15.37 18.98
C LEU A 209 8.64 -15.82 19.94
N GLU A 210 8.86 -16.91 20.68
CA GLU A 210 7.91 -17.41 21.67
C GLU A 210 7.56 -16.34 22.73
N ARG A 211 8.57 -15.56 23.16
CA ARG A 211 8.39 -14.50 24.16
C ARG A 211 7.97 -13.16 23.58
N SER A 212 7.94 -13.02 22.26
CA SER A 212 7.68 -11.74 21.59
C SER A 212 6.18 -11.48 21.49
N SER A 213 5.69 -10.46 22.20
CA SER A 213 4.32 -9.95 22.04
C SER A 213 4.03 -9.30 20.69
N ARG A 214 5.04 -9.16 19.83
CA ARG A 214 4.95 -8.59 18.47
C ARG A 214 5.19 -9.62 17.37
N TYR A 215 5.23 -10.90 17.73
CA TYR A 215 5.23 -12.02 16.80
C TYR A 215 3.82 -12.58 16.73
N TYR A 216 3.33 -12.81 15.52
CA TYR A 216 1.99 -13.33 15.26
C TYR A 216 2.06 -14.38 14.18
N GLU A 217 1.40 -15.51 14.42
CA GLU A 217 1.24 -16.58 13.46
C GLU A 217 -0.12 -16.47 12.78
N ASP A 218 -0.12 -16.58 11.46
CA ASP A 218 -1.30 -16.45 10.62
C ASP A 218 -1.60 -17.82 10.01
N HIS A 219 -2.25 -18.70 10.79
CA HIS A 219 -2.63 -20.04 10.33
C HIS A 219 -3.63 -19.98 9.17
N HIS A 220 -3.41 -20.83 8.17
CA HIS A 220 -4.31 -20.95 7.02
C HIS A 220 -5.40 -21.98 7.29
N MET A 221 -6.68 -21.61 7.14
CA MET A 221 -7.82 -22.54 7.18
C MET A 221 -7.84 -23.51 8.39
N HIS A 222 -7.37 -23.04 9.56
CA HIS A 222 -7.17 -23.85 10.77
C HIS A 222 -6.14 -24.99 10.66
N LEU A 223 -5.37 -25.05 9.57
CA LEU A 223 -4.21 -25.93 9.43
C LEU A 223 -3.08 -25.39 10.30
N LYS A 224 -2.67 -26.16 11.30
CA LYS A 224 -1.65 -25.72 12.26
C LYS A 224 -0.23 -25.74 11.68
N ASP A 225 0.04 -26.69 10.79
CA ASP A 225 1.36 -26.87 10.18
C ASP A 225 1.64 -25.85 9.05
N ILE A 226 0.61 -25.14 8.61
CA ILE A 226 0.68 -24.15 7.53
C ILE A 226 0.29 -22.79 8.08
N ALA A 227 1.27 -21.92 8.21
CA ALA A 227 1.08 -20.59 8.74
C ALA A 227 1.99 -19.62 8.04
N GLY A 228 1.50 -18.42 7.76
CA GLY A 228 2.37 -17.26 7.62
C GLY A 228 2.75 -16.72 9.00
N PHE A 229 3.53 -15.64 9.01
CA PHE A 229 3.81 -14.90 10.23
C PHE A 229 4.02 -13.42 9.98
N ARG A 230 3.89 -12.64 11.07
CA ARG A 230 4.23 -11.23 11.14
C ARG A 230 5.09 -10.98 12.35
N TRP A 231 6.18 -10.25 12.18
CA TRP A 231 7.05 -9.90 13.29
C TRP A 231 7.57 -8.48 13.20
N THR A 232 7.61 -7.80 14.35
CA THR A 232 8.30 -6.52 14.52
C THR A 232 9.51 -6.72 15.43
N PRO A 233 10.73 -6.88 14.87
CA PRO A 233 11.93 -7.21 15.65
C PRO A 233 12.28 -6.17 16.72
N GLY A 234 12.00 -4.90 16.46
CA GLY A 234 12.33 -3.80 17.38
C GLY A 234 13.82 -3.75 17.68
N ARG A 235 14.22 -4.00 18.95
CA ARG A 235 15.63 -3.94 19.35
C ARG A 235 16.50 -5.05 18.76
N HIS A 236 15.88 -6.12 18.26
CA HIS A 236 16.58 -7.27 17.70
C HIS A 236 17.12 -7.01 16.29
N SER A 237 16.76 -5.90 15.65
CA SER A 237 17.36 -5.52 14.37
C SER A 237 17.47 -4.01 14.19
N HIS A 238 18.65 -3.54 13.81
CA HIS A 238 18.89 -2.16 13.46
C HIS A 238 18.37 -1.81 12.05
N ILE A 239 18.26 -2.80 11.17
CA ILE A 239 17.88 -2.63 9.77
C ILE A 239 16.43 -3.02 9.53
N ILE A 240 16.05 -4.25 9.87
CA ILE A 240 14.73 -4.79 9.58
C ILE A 240 13.72 -4.31 10.61
N LYS A 241 12.71 -3.56 10.16
CA LYS A 241 11.67 -2.96 11.02
C LYS A 241 10.43 -3.83 11.13
N TYR A 242 10.17 -4.64 10.13
CA TYR A 242 9.00 -5.52 10.07
C TYR A 242 9.28 -6.67 9.09
N ILE A 243 8.79 -7.86 9.41
CA ILE A 243 8.87 -9.05 8.56
C ILE A 243 7.46 -9.60 8.44
N GLN A 244 7.08 -10.02 7.24
CA GLN A 244 5.81 -10.69 7.00
C GLN A 244 5.95 -11.78 5.94
N ALA A 245 5.65 -13.01 6.31
CA ALA A 245 5.47 -14.13 5.41
C ALA A 245 3.98 -14.44 5.28
N TYR A 246 3.44 -14.48 4.07
CA TYR A 246 2.02 -14.75 3.84
C TYR A 246 1.77 -15.39 2.46
N THR A 247 0.58 -15.93 2.26
CA THR A 247 0.15 -16.50 0.98
C THR A 247 -0.76 -15.54 0.22
N THR A 248 -0.60 -15.43 -1.10
CA THR A 248 -1.31 -14.45 -1.95
C THR A 248 -2.71 -14.90 -2.37
N GLU A 249 -3.10 -16.14 -2.08
CA GLU A 249 -4.45 -16.69 -2.37
C GLU A 249 -5.58 -15.78 -1.83
N LYS A 250 -5.30 -15.05 -0.74
CA LYS A 250 -6.19 -14.05 -0.15
C LYS A 250 -6.71 -13.01 -1.16
N ALA A 251 -6.06 -12.84 -2.30
CA ALA A 251 -6.54 -11.98 -3.38
C ALA A 251 -7.96 -12.34 -3.84
N VAL A 252 -8.35 -13.63 -3.78
CA VAL A 252 -9.70 -14.11 -4.15
C VAL A 252 -10.77 -13.56 -3.21
N SER A 253 -10.45 -13.43 -1.93
CA SER A 253 -11.38 -12.98 -0.89
C SER A 253 -11.17 -11.51 -0.47
N TYR A 254 -10.17 -10.83 -1.04
CA TYR A 254 -9.81 -9.48 -0.65
C TYR A 254 -10.84 -8.44 -1.10
N GLN A 255 -11.39 -7.69 -0.15
CA GLN A 255 -12.34 -6.61 -0.42
C GLN A 255 -11.94 -5.33 0.33
N LEU A 256 -11.89 -4.20 -0.39
CA LEU A 256 -11.59 -2.88 0.19
C LEU A 256 -12.75 -2.31 1.02
N HIS A 257 -13.96 -2.80 0.77
CA HIS A 257 -15.19 -2.41 1.45
C HIS A 257 -15.87 -3.65 2.02
N ASP A 258 -16.79 -3.44 2.96
CA ASP A 258 -17.60 -4.51 3.54
C ASP A 258 -18.44 -5.18 2.46
N GLY A 259 -17.93 -6.29 1.93
CA GLY A 259 -18.62 -7.15 0.97
C GLY A 259 -18.96 -8.50 1.56
N ILE A 260 -19.14 -9.49 0.69
CA ILE A 260 -19.51 -10.86 1.10
C ILE A 260 -18.44 -11.53 1.96
N PHE A 261 -17.14 -11.20 1.83
CA PHE A 261 -16.05 -11.84 2.59
C PHE A 261 -15.74 -11.13 3.93
N ARG A 262 -16.59 -10.20 4.38
CA ARG A 262 -16.40 -9.52 5.66
C ARG A 262 -16.49 -10.48 6.86
N PRO A 263 -15.86 -10.14 8.00
CA PRO A 263 -16.10 -10.85 9.26
C PRO A 263 -17.59 -10.90 9.60
N ARG A 264 -18.07 -12.09 9.97
CA ARG A 264 -19.47 -12.33 10.34
C ARG A 264 -19.71 -12.07 11.83
N LYS A 265 -20.87 -11.53 12.14
CA LYS A 265 -21.29 -11.20 13.52
C LYS A 265 -22.35 -12.19 14.00
N PRO A 266 -22.32 -12.62 15.28
CA PRO A 266 -23.35 -13.51 15.83
C PRO A 266 -24.78 -12.96 15.69
N SER A 267 -24.94 -11.64 15.62
CA SER A 267 -26.24 -10.98 15.42
C SER A 267 -26.89 -11.23 14.05
N GLU A 268 -26.15 -11.80 13.09
CA GLU A 268 -26.68 -12.25 11.81
C GLU A 268 -27.49 -13.54 11.93
N LEU A 269 -27.32 -14.29 13.02
CA LEU A 269 -28.04 -15.55 13.29
C LEU A 269 -29.39 -15.36 13.99
N ILE A 270 -29.71 -14.14 14.42
CA ILE A 270 -30.84 -13.88 15.34
C ILE A 270 -32.18 -13.78 14.60
N SER A 271 -32.19 -13.27 13.36
CA SER A 271 -33.44 -13.06 12.61
C SER A 271 -33.41 -13.84 11.30
N VAL A 272 -34.53 -14.43 10.93
CA VAL A 272 -34.71 -15.22 9.69
C VAL A 272 -34.18 -14.45 8.47
N SER A 273 -34.58 -13.19 8.28
CA SER A 273 -34.13 -12.38 7.12
C SER A 273 -32.63 -12.09 7.07
N ARG A 274 -31.93 -12.09 8.22
CA ARG A 274 -30.47 -11.94 8.26
C ARG A 274 -29.77 -13.28 8.05
N LEU A 275 -30.35 -14.36 8.57
CA LEU A 275 -29.89 -15.71 8.33
C LEU A 275 -29.99 -16.05 6.84
N ASP A 276 -31.11 -15.75 6.18
CA ASP A 276 -31.29 -15.98 4.75
C ASP A 276 -30.23 -15.24 3.93
N ARG A 277 -29.98 -13.96 4.26
CA ARG A 277 -28.90 -13.18 3.62
C ARG A 277 -27.52 -13.77 3.88
N LEU A 278 -27.26 -14.26 5.09
CA LEU A 278 -26.00 -14.93 5.41
C LEU A 278 -25.84 -16.21 4.57
N LEU A 279 -26.89 -17.01 4.44
CA LEU A 279 -26.88 -18.23 3.61
C LEU A 279 -26.65 -17.90 2.14
N GLU A 280 -27.31 -16.87 1.60
CA GLU A 280 -27.05 -16.40 0.23
C GLU A 280 -25.60 -15.96 0.02
N ASP A 281 -25.04 -15.20 0.97
CA ASP A 281 -23.65 -14.78 0.86
C ASP A 281 -22.69 -15.97 0.94
N LEU A 282 -22.95 -16.95 1.81
CA LEU A 282 -22.14 -18.17 1.93
C LEU A 282 -22.21 -19.01 0.64
N ASP A 283 -23.37 -19.13 0.02
CA ASP A 283 -23.52 -19.79 -1.28
C ASP A 283 -22.73 -19.06 -2.38
N ARG A 284 -22.74 -17.72 -2.39
CA ARG A 284 -21.89 -16.93 -3.31
C ARG A 284 -20.40 -17.15 -3.04
N GLN A 285 -19.96 -17.16 -1.79
CA GLN A 285 -18.57 -17.44 -1.44
C GLN A 285 -18.17 -18.84 -1.91
N ALA A 286 -18.99 -19.85 -1.62
CA ALA A 286 -18.74 -21.24 -2.01
C ALA A 286 -18.63 -21.38 -3.54
N LYS A 287 -19.49 -20.71 -4.31
CA LYS A 287 -19.39 -20.69 -5.78
C LYS A 287 -18.09 -20.07 -6.29
N ILE A 288 -17.62 -19.01 -5.64
CA ILE A 288 -16.34 -18.38 -5.99
C ILE A 288 -15.18 -19.34 -5.71
N LEU A 289 -15.13 -19.93 -4.51
CA LEU A 289 -14.09 -20.90 -4.15
C LEU A 289 -14.14 -22.15 -5.04
N PHE A 290 -15.33 -22.65 -5.36
CA PHE A 290 -15.49 -23.75 -6.30
C PHE A 290 -14.99 -23.40 -7.70
N THR A 291 -15.20 -22.16 -8.17
CA THR A 291 -14.61 -21.70 -9.44
C THR A 291 -13.09 -21.72 -9.38
N CYS A 292 -12.47 -21.41 -8.23
CA CYS A 292 -11.03 -21.47 -8.05
C CYS A 292 -10.45 -22.90 -8.16
N THR A 293 -11.26 -23.95 -8.03
CA THR A 293 -10.80 -25.34 -8.26
C THR A 293 -10.53 -25.64 -9.75
N GLY A 294 -10.99 -24.79 -10.67
CA GLY A 294 -11.00 -25.08 -12.11
C GLY A 294 -12.27 -25.81 -12.57
N ASP A 295 -13.14 -26.26 -11.66
CA ASP A 295 -14.42 -26.92 -11.99
C ASP A 295 -15.59 -25.92 -12.21
N GLY A 296 -15.26 -24.64 -12.35
CA GLY A 296 -16.23 -23.57 -12.56
C GLY A 296 -16.87 -23.59 -13.96
N THR A 297 -17.98 -22.87 -14.12
CA THR A 297 -18.70 -22.73 -15.39
C THR A 297 -17.99 -21.84 -16.43
N THR A 298 -16.76 -21.40 -16.14
CA THR A 298 -16.01 -20.42 -16.94
C THR A 298 -15.30 -21.02 -18.15
N GLY A 299 -15.31 -22.35 -18.32
CA GLY A 299 -14.75 -23.04 -19.49
C GLY A 299 -13.22 -23.17 -19.50
N ASP A 300 -12.53 -22.60 -18.50
CA ASP A 300 -11.11 -22.82 -18.23
C ASP A 300 -10.97 -23.83 -17.08
N PRO A 301 -10.44 -25.04 -17.33
CA PRO A 301 -10.26 -26.06 -16.30
C PRO A 301 -9.08 -25.80 -15.35
N THR A 302 -8.40 -24.66 -15.49
CA THR A 302 -7.18 -24.36 -14.73
C THR A 302 -7.52 -23.89 -13.30
N PRO A 303 -7.04 -24.57 -12.25
CA PRO A 303 -7.23 -24.12 -10.88
C PRO A 303 -6.48 -22.81 -10.61
N GLN A 304 -7.07 -21.95 -9.77
CA GLN A 304 -6.45 -20.72 -9.33
C GLN A 304 -5.20 -21.03 -8.49
N CYS A 305 -4.04 -20.58 -8.94
CA CYS A 305 -2.79 -20.76 -8.20
C CYS A 305 -2.65 -19.72 -7.08
N GLY A 306 -1.71 -19.98 -6.16
CA GLY A 306 -1.35 -19.07 -5.08
C GLY A 306 0.16 -19.07 -4.83
N CYS A 307 0.70 -17.90 -4.49
CA CYS A 307 2.13 -17.72 -4.22
C CYS A 307 2.38 -17.53 -2.72
N ALA A 308 3.53 -17.96 -2.25
CA ALA A 308 4.06 -17.57 -0.95
C ALA A 308 4.85 -16.27 -1.12
N ARG A 309 4.72 -15.34 -0.18
CA ARG A 309 5.37 -14.03 -0.24
C ARG A 309 6.03 -13.68 1.08
N LEU A 310 7.30 -13.29 1.01
CA LEU A 310 8.10 -12.82 2.14
C LEU A 310 8.41 -11.35 1.93
N GLU A 311 7.91 -10.49 2.80
CA GLU A 311 8.15 -9.04 2.78
C GLU A 311 8.94 -8.60 4.00
N VAL A 312 9.92 -7.73 3.79
CA VAL A 312 10.68 -7.08 4.86
C VAL A 312 10.64 -5.57 4.70
N ARG A 313 10.37 -4.88 5.80
CA ARG A 313 10.43 -3.41 5.86
C ARG A 313 11.81 -2.97 6.29
N VAL A 314 12.48 -2.21 5.44
CA VAL A 314 13.83 -1.69 5.70
C VAL A 314 13.93 -0.20 5.33
N PRO A 315 14.95 0.52 5.81
CA PRO A 315 15.31 1.81 5.26
C PRO A 315 15.54 1.77 3.74
N LEU A 316 15.20 2.84 3.03
CA LEU A 316 15.28 2.91 1.57
C LEU A 316 16.68 2.63 1.03
N ASN A 317 17.74 3.02 1.76
CA ASN A 317 19.13 2.72 1.39
C ASN A 317 19.50 1.23 1.46
N ASN A 318 18.65 0.37 2.02
CA ASN A 318 18.83 -1.07 2.08
C ASN A 318 18.00 -1.83 1.02
N ALA A 319 17.17 -1.13 0.24
CA ALA A 319 16.19 -1.72 -0.67
C ALA A 319 16.80 -2.69 -1.69
N GLN A 320 17.99 -2.38 -2.21
CA GLN A 320 18.64 -3.14 -3.28
C GLN A 320 19.47 -4.33 -2.77
N ILE A 321 19.71 -4.42 -1.46
CA ILE A 321 20.60 -5.41 -0.85
C ILE A 321 19.81 -6.46 -0.08
N ILE A 322 18.74 -6.04 0.60
CA ILE A 322 17.93 -6.96 1.39
C ILE A 322 17.24 -7.98 0.49
N LEU A 323 17.16 -9.25 0.94
CA LEU A 323 16.57 -10.37 0.19
C LEU A 323 17.25 -10.69 -1.16
N ALA A 324 18.35 -10.02 -1.53
CA ALA A 324 19.06 -10.27 -2.78
C ALA A 324 19.66 -11.69 -2.84
N ASN A 325 19.98 -12.27 -1.69
CA ASN A 325 20.49 -13.62 -1.54
C ASN A 325 19.57 -14.41 -0.60
N PHE A 326 18.62 -15.15 -1.18
CA PHE A 326 17.73 -16.04 -0.43
C PHE A 326 18.02 -17.49 -0.83
N PRO A 327 18.55 -18.32 0.09
CA PRO A 327 19.13 -19.60 -0.29
C PRO A 327 18.05 -20.63 -0.62
N ARG A 328 18.32 -21.45 -1.65
CA ARG A 328 17.38 -22.49 -2.11
C ARG A 328 17.05 -23.54 -1.05
N TRP A 329 17.99 -23.85 -0.15
CA TRP A 329 17.71 -24.79 0.95
C TRP A 329 16.59 -24.26 1.86
N LEU A 330 16.58 -22.96 2.12
CA LEU A 330 15.56 -22.34 2.98
C LEU A 330 14.18 -22.39 2.31
N ILE A 331 14.12 -22.20 0.98
CA ILE A 331 12.89 -22.39 0.20
C ILE A 331 12.37 -23.83 0.38
N ASN A 332 13.25 -24.82 0.23
CA ASN A 332 12.86 -26.23 0.29
C ASN A 332 12.37 -26.67 1.69
N GLU A 333 13.01 -26.16 2.74
CA GLU A 333 12.69 -26.55 4.13
C GLU A 333 11.47 -25.79 4.68
N THR A 334 11.28 -24.53 4.29
CA THR A 334 10.29 -23.64 4.92
C THR A 334 8.99 -23.48 4.13
N MET A 335 8.93 -23.99 2.90
CA MET A 335 7.73 -23.91 2.06
C MET A 335 7.05 -25.27 1.88
N VAL A 336 5.77 -25.22 1.57
CA VAL A 336 4.97 -26.36 1.12
C VAL A 336 4.22 -25.98 -0.14
N GLN A 337 4.10 -26.95 -1.04
CA GLN A 337 3.40 -26.79 -2.31
C GLN A 337 2.24 -27.77 -2.34
N LEU A 338 1.02 -27.26 -2.43
CA LEU A 338 -0.19 -28.06 -2.45
C LEU A 338 -0.82 -27.97 -3.84
N PRO A 339 -1.35 -29.07 -4.41
CA PRO A 339 -2.14 -28.99 -5.64
C PRO A 339 -3.27 -27.96 -5.48
N ALA A 340 -3.32 -26.96 -6.37
CA ALA A 340 -4.26 -25.84 -6.24
C ALA A 340 -5.72 -26.32 -6.17
N ARG A 341 -6.08 -27.35 -6.95
CA ARG A 341 -7.42 -27.96 -6.91
C ARG A 341 -7.80 -28.58 -5.56
N LEU A 342 -6.82 -29.08 -4.79
CA LEU A 342 -7.07 -29.64 -3.45
C LEU A 342 -7.10 -28.57 -2.36
N TRP A 343 -6.47 -27.42 -2.63
CA TRP A 343 -6.44 -26.29 -1.70
C TRP A 343 -7.78 -25.58 -1.62
N TRP A 344 -8.40 -25.35 -2.78
CA TRP A 344 -9.75 -24.79 -2.91
C TRP A 344 -10.81 -25.86 -2.66
#